data_AF-A0A7S9L044-F1
#
_entry.id   AF-A0A7S9L044-F1
#
_cell.length_a   1.000
_cell.length_b   1.000
_cell.length_c   1.000
_cell.angle_alpha   90.00
_cell.angle_beta   90.00
_cell.angle_gamma   90.00
#
_symmetry.space_group_name_H-M   'P 1'
#
loop_
_entity.id
_entity.type
_entity.pdbx_description
1 polymer ?
#
loop_
_entity_poly.entity_id
_entity_poly.type
_entity_poly.pdbx_seq_one_letter_code
_entity_poly.pdbx_strand_id
1 'polypeptide(L)' 'MEELINQLKAFLGERAQRIEAKGAAEIDIVVTEGYKIDQLALELEEQIINLVSEDTLAKINLLDQSKTVIRSFSLNQ' A
#
# COMPACT_ATOMS: atom_id res chain seq x y z
N MET A 1 8.02 6.59 -7.76
CA MET A 1 7.48 6.67 -6.38
C MET A 1 6.26 7.56 -6.29
N GLU A 2 6.30 8.82 -6.71
CA GLU A 2 5.09 9.68 -6.72
C GLU A 2 3.94 9.10 -7.55
N GLU A 3 4.23 8.52 -8.71
CA GLU A 3 3.23 7.84 -9.54
C GLU A 3 2.59 6.66 -8.81
N LEU A 4 3.40 5.82 -8.15
CA LEU A 4 2.91 4.71 -7.34
C LEU A 4 2.01 5.19 -6.21
N ILE A 5 2.39 6.24 -5.50
CA ILE A 5 1.57 6.84 -4.43
C ILE A 5 0.25 7.37 -4.98
N ASN A 6 0.24 8.01 -6.15
CA ASN A 6 -0.99 8.48 -6.78
C ASN A 6 -1.90 7.33 -7.22
N GLN A 7 -1.33 6.25 -7.76
CA GLN A 7 -2.07 5.04 -8.10
C GLN A 7 -2.67 4.37 -6.86
N LEU A 8 -1.88 4.26 -5.78
CA LEU A 8 -2.34 3.75 -4.49
C LEU A 8 -3.45 4.62 -3.90
N LYS A 9 -3.34 5.95 -3.98
CA LYS A 9 -4.40 6.89 -3.56
C LYS A 9 -5.68 6.69 -4.37
N ALA A 10 -5.57 6.54 -5.69
CA ALA A 10 -6.71 6.31 -6.56
C ALA A 10 -7.38 4.96 -6.28
N PHE A 11 -6.59 3.90 -6.04
CA PHE A 11 -7.08 2.56 -5.76
C PHE A 11 -7.75 2.46 -4.38
N LEU A 12 -7.11 3.00 -3.36
CA LEU A 12 -7.58 2.89 -1.98
C LEU A 12 -8.70 3.90 -1.68
N GLY A 13 -8.70 5.05 -2.36
CA GLY A 13 -9.72 6.09 -2.17
C GLY A 13 -9.89 6.43 -0.68
N GLU A 14 -11.13 6.34 -0.20
CA GLU A 14 -11.50 6.62 1.20
C GLU A 14 -11.09 5.52 2.20
N ARG A 15 -10.61 4.36 1.71
CA ARG A 15 -10.17 3.24 2.56
C ARG A 15 -8.79 3.50 3.15
N ALA A 16 -7.95 4.27 2.45
CA ALA A 16 -6.69 4.75 2.98
C ALA A 16 -6.88 6.11 3.63
N GLN A 17 -6.50 6.20 4.89
CA GLN A 17 -6.48 7.44 5.63
C GLN A 17 -5.24 8.27 5.28
N ARG A 18 -4.10 7.60 5.07
CA ARG A 18 -2.83 8.25 4.74
C ARG A 18 -1.93 7.31 3.95
N ILE A 19 -1.22 7.84 2.97
CA ILE A 19 -0.21 7.11 2.18
C ILE A 19 1.06 7.96 2.17
N GLU A 20 2.16 7.41 2.69
CA GLU A 20 3.43 8.12 2.82
C GLU A 20 4.58 7.24 2.32
N ALA A 21 5.52 7.83 1.57
CA ALA A 21 6.78 7.17 1.29
C ALA A 21 7.65 7.16 2.54
N LYS A 22 8.23 6.01 2.83
CA LYS A 22 9.21 5.79 3.89
C LYS A 22 10.51 5.33 3.24
N GLY A 23 11.51 6.20 3.21
CA GLY A 23 12.78 5.90 2.56
C GLY A 23 12.69 5.82 1.04
N ALA A 24 13.68 5.18 0.42
CA ALA A 24 13.87 5.18 -1.03
C ALA A 24 12.89 4.25 -1.77
N ALA A 25 12.40 3.21 -1.09
CA ALA A 25 11.64 2.13 -1.69
C ALA A 25 10.63 1.54 -0.69
N GLU A 26 10.14 2.30 0.30
CA GLU A 26 9.05 1.81 1.16
C GLU A 26 7.87 2.79 1.15
N ILE A 27 6.67 2.27 1.34
CA ILE A 27 5.43 3.05 1.42
C ILE A 27 4.62 2.53 2.60
N ASP A 28 4.26 3.45 3.48
CA ASP A 28 3.39 3.20 4.63
C ASP A 28 1.97 3.68 4.28
N ILE A 29 1.01 2.76 4.31
CA ILE A 29 -0.40 2.98 4.02
C ILE A 29 -1.19 2.79 5.30
N VAL A 30 -1.69 3.88 5.87
CA VAL A 30 -2.58 3.86 7.02
C VAL A 30 -4.00 3.64 6.52
N VAL A 31 -4.62 2.51 6.89
CA VAL A 31 -6.01 2.19 6.54
C VAL A 31 -6.98 2.63 7.62
N THR A 32 -8.21 2.95 7.22
CA THR A 32 -9.27 3.33 8.16
C THR A 32 -9.85 2.08 8.85
N GLU A 33 -10.00 2.12 10.18
CA GLU A 33 -10.69 1.09 10.96
C GLU A 33 -12.10 0.82 10.42
N GLY A 34 -12.51 -0.46 10.40
CA GLY A 34 -13.83 -0.90 9.96
C GLY A 34 -13.89 -1.44 8.53
N TYR A 35 -12.84 -1.27 7.73
CA TYR A 35 -12.69 -2.01 6.46
C TYR A 35 -12.10 -3.40 6.73
N LYS A 36 -12.46 -4.39 5.89
CA LYS A 36 -11.85 -5.73 5.95
C LYS A 36 -10.40 -5.65 5.49
N ILE A 37 -9.49 -5.38 6.42
CA ILE A 37 -8.08 -5.13 6.15
C ILE A 37 -7.43 -6.31 5.42
N ASP A 38 -7.76 -7.55 5.80
CA ASP A 38 -7.29 -8.75 5.09
C ASP A 38 -7.72 -8.80 3.63
N GLN A 39 -8.97 -8.43 3.34
CA GLN A 39 -9.49 -8.42 1.97
C GLN A 39 -8.80 -7.30 1.17
N LEU A 40 -8.66 -6.12 1.78
CA LEU A 40 -7.99 -4.98 1.17
C LEU A 40 -6.51 -5.28 0.90
N ALA A 41 -5.84 -6.00 1.79
CA ALA A 41 -4.46 -6.43 1.58
C ALA A 41 -4.33 -7.38 0.38
N LEU A 42 -5.25 -8.33 0.22
CA LEU A 42 -5.27 -9.24 -0.93
C LEU A 42 -5.56 -8.49 -2.24
N GLU A 43 -6.60 -7.65 -2.25
CA GLU A 43 -6.94 -6.84 -3.42
C GLU A 43 -5.79 -5.90 -3.81
N LEU A 44 -5.10 -5.34 -2.81
CA LEU A 44 -3.95 -4.46 -3.02
C LEU A 44 -2.75 -5.24 -3.58
N GLU A 45 -2.47 -6.44 -3.07
CA GLU A 45 -1.41 -7.32 -3.59
C GLU A 45 -1.67 -7.73 -5.05
N GLU A 46 -2.91 -8.07 -5.40
CA GLU A 46 -3.27 -8.39 -6.79
C GLU A 46 -3.20 -7.17 -7.72
N GLN A 47 -3.72 -6.03 -7.26
CA GLN A 47 -3.77 -4.82 -8.08
C GLN A 47 -2.39 -4.21 -8.26
N ILE A 48 -1.55 -4.27 -7.24
CA ILE A 48 -0.28 -3.59 -7.31
C ILE A 48 0.69 -4.21 -8.31
N ILE A 49 0.63 -5.53 -8.50
CA ILE A 49 1.35 -6.23 -9.58
C ILE A 49 0.96 -5.66 -10.95
N ASN A 50 -0.27 -5.16 -11.10
CA ASN A 50 -0.75 -4.51 -12.32
C ASN A 50 -0.45 -3.00 -12.38
N LEU A 51 -0.23 -2.35 -11.24
CA LEU A 51 0.02 -0.90 -11.15
C LEU A 51 1.50 -0.54 -11.23
N VAL A 52 2.39 -1.49 -10.97
CA VAL A 52 3.84 -1.27 -11.01
C VAL A 52 4.49 -2.01 -12.16
N SER A 53 5.48 -1.37 -12.79
CA SER A 53 6.34 -2.05 -13.76
C SER A 53 7.11 -3.18 -13.08
N GLU A 54 7.40 -4.24 -13.82
CA GLU A 54 8.28 -5.38 -13.43
C GLU A 54 9.73 -4.99 -13.06
N ASP A 55 10.04 -3.71 -12.86
CA ASP A 55 11.34 -3.23 -12.37
C ASP A 55 11.19 -2.45 -11.04
N THR A 56 9.96 -2.26 -10.58
CA THR A 56 9.66 -1.41 -9.42
C THR A 56 9.95 -2.16 -8.12
N LEU A 57 11.10 -1.87 -7.52
CA LEU A 57 11.46 -2.33 -6.19
C LEU A 57 10.82 -1.40 -5.15
N ALA A 58 9.75 -1.86 -4.50
CA ALA A 58 9.16 -1.14 -3.38
C ALA A 58 8.48 -2.08 -2.37
N LYS A 59 8.68 -1.82 -1.08
CA LYS A 59 7.98 -2.49 0.01
C LYS A 59 6.81 -1.66 0.46
N ILE A 60 5.67 -2.27 0.67
CA ILE A 60 4.48 -1.55 1.09
C ILE A 60 3.96 -2.17 2.36
N ASN A 61 3.83 -1.33 3.37
CA ASN A 61 3.33 -1.68 4.68
C ASN A 61 1.91 -1.13 4.81
N LEU A 62 0.96 -2.01 5.08
CA LEU A 62 -0.37 -1.64 5.55
C LEU A 62 -0.31 -1.50 7.07
N LEU A 63 -0.66 -0.32 7.55
CA LEU A 63 -0.69 0.01 8.97
C LEU A 63 -2.11 0.33 9.41
N ASP A 64 -2.42 -0.04 10.65
CA ASP A 64 -3.61 0.41 11.35
C ASP A 64 -3.51 1.92 11.70
N GLN A 65 -4.62 2.53 12.16
CA GLN A 65 -4.61 3.85 12.78
C GLN A 65 -3.59 3.97 13.92
N SER A 66 -3.29 2.87 14.61
CA SER A 66 -2.25 2.77 15.63
C SER A 66 -0.82 2.75 15.07
N LYS A 67 -0.63 2.93 13.76
CA LYS A 67 0.65 2.78 13.03
C LYS A 67 1.36 1.44 13.27
N THR A 68 0.59 0.42 13.63
CA THR A 68 1.10 -0.94 13.73
C THR A 68 1.00 -1.58 12.35
N VAL A 69 2.11 -2.17 11.87
CA VAL A 69 2.11 -2.90 10.60
C VAL A 69 1.24 -4.12 10.76
N ILE A 70 0.13 -4.14 10.02
CA ILE A 70 -0.79 -5.27 9.96
C ILE A 70 -0.28 -6.26 8.92
N ARG A 71 0.19 -5.74 7.78
CA ARG A 71 0.66 -6.55 6.66
C ARG A 71 1.72 -5.80 5.86
N SER A 72 2.65 -6.53 5.27
CA SER A 72 3.65 -5.95 4.38
C SER A 72 3.85 -6.83 3.16
N PHE A 73 4.00 -6.22 2.00
CA PHE A 73 4.25 -6.90 0.73
C PHE A 73 5.41 -6.22 0.02
N SER A 74 6.23 -7.01 -0.66
CA SER A 74 7.38 -6.53 -1.41
C SER A 74 7.08 -6.68 -2.89
N LEU A 75 7.20 -5.58 -3.63
CA LEU A 75 7.14 -5.57 -5.07
C LEU A 75 8.49 -6.04 -5.60
N ASN A 76 8.43 -7.05 -6.48
CA ASN A 76 9.55 -7.51 -7.29
C ASN A 76 10.77 -7.96 -6.45
N GLN A 77 10.71 -9.19 -5.92
CA GLN A 77 11.80 -9.84 -5.16
C GLN A 77 12.89 -10.37 -6.07
#